data_AF-A0A952LCH8-F1
#
_entry.id   AF-A0A952LCH8-F1
#
_cell.length_a   1.000
_cell.length_b   1.000
_cell.length_c   1.000
_cell.angle_alpha   90.00
_cell.angle_beta   90.00
_cell.angle_gamma   90.00
#
_symmetry.space_group_name_H-M   'P 1'
#
loop_
_entity.id
_entity.type
_entity.pdbx_description
1 polymer ?
#
loop_
_entity_poly.entity_id
_entity_poly.type
_entity_poly.pdbx_seq_one_letter_code
_entity_poly.pdbx_strand_id
1 'polypeptide(L)' 'MIPLPSDASVSIAGRSPGLVAETVETVVTLPTFKRPKQVLETLASLKAQQTARRFAVIVMENEAE' A
#
# COMPACT_ATOMS: atom_id res chain seq x y z
N MET A 1 -12.91 -3.05 15.95
CA MET A 1 -13.11 -2.68 14.54
C MET A 1 -12.74 -1.22 14.42
N ILE A 2 -11.65 -0.88 13.72
CA ILE A 2 -11.28 0.52 13.48
C ILE A 2 -12.27 1.03 12.42
N PRO A 3 -13.07 2.08 12.67
CA PRO A 3 -14.01 2.58 11.69
C PRO A 3 -13.23 3.11 10.48
N LEU A 4 -13.63 2.66 9.29
CA LEU A 4 -13.14 3.25 8.03
C LEU A 4 -13.76 4.65 7.90
N PRO A 5 -13.00 5.67 7.45
CA PRO A 5 -13.55 7.00 7.26
C PRO A 5 -14.70 6.94 6.26
N SER A 6 -15.87 7.41 6.69
CA SER A 6 -17.15 7.28 5.99
C SER A 6 -17.42 8.38 4.95
N ASP A 7 -16.55 9.37 4.80
CA ASP A 7 -16.87 10.56 3.99
C ASP A 7 -15.71 10.90 3.03
N ALA A 8 -15.97 10.60 1.75
CA ALA A 8 -15.35 11.09 0.50
C ALA A 8 -13.87 11.56 0.51
N SER A 9 -12.96 10.78 -0.11
CA SER A 9 -11.72 11.29 -0.77
C SER A 9 -10.75 10.20 -1.23
N VAL A 10 -10.92 8.95 -0.79
CA VAL A 10 -10.00 7.86 -1.15
C VAL A 10 -10.41 7.25 -2.48
N SER A 11 -9.61 7.50 -3.53
CA SER A 11 -9.73 6.83 -4.82
C SER A 11 -8.73 5.69 -4.94
N ILE A 12 -9.19 4.50 -5.32
CA ILE A 12 -8.32 3.35 -5.60
C ILE A 12 -7.93 3.41 -7.08
N ALA A 13 -6.70 3.82 -7.37
CA ALA A 13 -6.16 3.85 -8.73
C ALA A 13 -5.95 2.44 -9.31
N GLY A 14 -5.72 1.43 -8.47
CA GLY A 14 -5.54 0.05 -8.89
C GLY A 14 -5.40 -0.92 -7.72
N ARG A 15 -5.61 -2.21 -8.00
CA ARG A 15 -5.47 -3.31 -7.04
C ARG A 15 -4.84 -4.51 -7.74
N SER A 16 -3.94 -5.21 -7.06
CA SER A 16 -3.34 -6.44 -7.58
C SER A 16 -4.43 -7.50 -7.83
N PRO A 17 -4.42 -8.19 -8.99
CA PRO A 17 -5.33 -9.29 -9.26
C PRO A 17 -5.22 -10.38 -8.19
N GLY A 18 -6.36 -10.93 -7.76
CA GLY A 18 -6.39 -12.01 -6.77
C GLY A 18 -6.00 -11.61 -5.34
N LEU A 19 -5.89 -10.31 -5.01
CA LEU A 19 -5.64 -9.87 -3.64
C LEU A 19 -6.83 -10.22 -2.74
N VAL A 20 -6.64 -11.18 -1.83
CA VAL A 20 -7.59 -11.58 -0.79
C VAL A 20 -7.24 -10.83 0.50
N ALA A 21 -7.92 -9.71 0.76
CA ALA A 21 -7.55 -8.77 1.83
C ALA A 21 -7.65 -9.39 3.22
N GLU A 22 -8.56 -10.34 3.40
CA GLU A 22 -8.85 -11.06 4.63
C GLU A 22 -7.68 -11.97 5.05
N THR A 23 -6.77 -12.29 4.12
CA THR A 23 -5.59 -13.12 4.38
C THR A 23 -4.33 -12.32 4.71
N VAL A 24 -4.42 -10.99 4.69
CA VAL A 24 -3.30 -10.09 4.97
C VAL A 24 -3.16 -9.91 6.48
N GLU A 25 -1.99 -10.24 7.02
CA GLU A 25 -1.69 -10.10 8.45
C GLU A 25 -1.11 -8.73 8.78
N THR A 26 -0.46 -8.08 7.82
CA THR A 26 0.22 -6.80 8.02
C THR A 26 0.14 -5.95 6.76
N VAL A 27 0.00 -4.64 6.93
CA VAL A 27 0.01 -3.69 5.81
C VAL A 27 1.22 -2.79 5.93
N VAL A 28 1.97 -2.64 4.84
CA VAL A 28 3.03 -1.65 4.69
C VAL A 28 2.46 -0.48 3.91
N THR A 29 2.38 0.69 4.55
CA THR A 29 1.97 1.93 3.89
C THR A 29 3.19 2.62 3.29
N LEU A 30 3.19 2.81 1.98
CA LEU A 30 4.24 3.51 1.24
C LEU A 30 3.71 4.87 0.76
N PRO A 31 3.90 5.96 1.51
CA PRO A 31 3.57 7.30 1.04
C PRO A 31 4.53 7.73 -0.08
N THR A 32 4.02 8.38 -1.11
CA THR A 32 4.81 8.91 -2.23
C THR A 32 4.29 10.24 -2.74
N PHE A 33 5.17 11.05 -3.32
CA PHE A 33 4.81 12.31 -3.99
C PHE A 33 5.76 12.54 -5.17
N LYS A 34 5.24 12.49 -6.39
CA LYS A 34 5.97 12.82 -7.65
C LYS A 34 7.36 12.15 -7.80
N ARG A 35 7.56 10.96 -7.22
CA ARG A 35 8.85 10.23 -7.23
C ARG A 35 8.72 8.79 -7.74
N PRO A 36 8.40 8.58 -9.03
CA PRO A 36 8.11 7.25 -9.56
C PRO A 36 9.29 6.27 -9.44
N LYS A 37 10.54 6.73 -9.63
CA LYS A 37 11.73 5.87 -9.51
C LYS A 37 11.90 5.29 -8.11
N GLN A 38 11.79 6.13 -7.08
CA GLN A 38 11.95 5.69 -5.68
C GLN A 38 10.83 4.75 -5.24
N VAL A 39 9.61 4.94 -5.75
CA VAL A 39 8.51 4.01 -5.51
C VAL A 39 8.87 2.61 -6.03
N LEU A 40 9.36 2.52 -7.26
CA LEU A 40 9.77 1.24 -7.86
C LEU A 40 10.91 0.58 -7.08
N GLU A 41 11.93 1.35 -6.69
CA GLU A 41 13.05 0.85 -5.88
C GLU A 41 12.58 0.35 -4.50
N THR A 42 11.65 1.07 -3.87
CA THR A 42 11.09 0.67 -2.58
C THR A 42 10.23 -0.58 -2.69
N LEU A 43 9.40 -0.70 -3.74
CA LEU A 43 8.60 -1.90 -4.00
C LEU A 43 9.50 -3.11 -4.29
N ALA A 44 10.61 -2.93 -5.01
CA ALA A 44 11.59 -3.99 -5.24
C ALA A 44 12.26 -4.44 -3.93
N SER A 45 12.61 -3.48 -3.06
CA SER A 45 13.15 -3.77 -1.72
C SER A 45 12.15 -4.51 -0.84
N LEU A 46 10.88 -4.07 -0.82
CA LEU A 46 9.80 -4.72 -0.07
C LEU A 46 9.54 -6.15 -0.57
N LYS A 47 9.57 -6.37 -1.89
CA LYS A 47 9.45 -7.71 -2.48
C LYS A 47 10.58 -8.66 -2.05
N ALA A 48 11.77 -8.14 -1.76
CA ALA A 48 12.92 -8.94 -1.36
C ALA A 48 12.94 -9.30 0.15
N GLN A 49 12.02 -8.77 0.95
CA GLN A 49 11.97 -9.04 2.38
C GLN A 49 11.62 -10.51 2.66
N GLN A 50 12.34 -11.12 3.60
CA GLN A 50 12.07 -12.47 4.08
C GLN A 50 11.36 -12.39 5.43
N THR A 51 10.08 -12.77 5.45
CA THR A 51 9.24 -12.73 6.65
C THR A 51 8.20 -13.83 6.61
N ALA A 52 7.78 -14.31 7.77
CA ALA A 52 6.71 -15.29 7.90
C ALA A 52 5.30 -14.66 7.74
N ARG A 53 5.20 -13.33 7.88
CA ARG A 53 3.91 -12.62 7.84
C ARG A 53 3.49 -12.33 6.41
N ARG A 54 2.25 -12.66 6.06
CA ARG A 54 1.66 -12.20 4.81
C ARG A 54 1.38 -10.72 4.88
N PHE A 55 2.03 -9.93 4.03
CA PHE A 55 1.79 -8.49 3.99
C PHE A 55 1.34 -8.00 2.61
N ALA A 56 0.55 -6.93 2.63
CA ALA A 56 0.20 -6.15 1.44
C ALA A 56 0.88 -4.77 1.52
N VAL A 57 1.14 -4.18 0.37
CA VAL A 57 1.65 -2.81 0.27
C VAL A 57 0.53 -1.91 -0.24
N ILE A 58 0.25 -0.84 0.49
CA ILE A 58 -0.63 0.25 0.03
C ILE A 58 0.28 1.42 -0.35
N VAL A 59 0.31 1.74 -1.64
CA VAL A 59 0.95 2.97 -2.11
C VAL A 59 -0.10 4.07 -2.03
N MET A 60 0.20 5.14 -1.32
CA MET A 60 -0.68 6.30 -1.20
C MET A 60 0.04 7.53 -1.74
N GLU A 61 -0.64 8.30 -2.60
CA GLU A 61 -0.16 9.63 -2.94
C GLU A 61 -0.38 10.54 -1.73
N ASN A 62 0.69 11.14 -1.25
CA ASN A 62 0.68 12.11 -0.18
C ASN A 62 1.00 13.48 -0.79
N GLU A 63 0.04 14.07 -1.51
CA GLU A 63 0.09 15.50 -1.80
C GLU A 63 -0.17 16.24 -0.48
N ALA A 64 0.89 16.57 0.25
CA ALA A 64 0.79 17.53 1.34
C ALA A 64 0.64 18.91 0.72
N GLU A 65 -0.54 19.52 0.91
CA GLU A 65 -0.77 20.94 0.66
C GLU A 65 0.04 21.81 1.65
#